data_AF-A0A1D8RWD9-F1
#
_entry.id   AF-A0A1D8RWD9-F1
#
_cell.length_a   1.000
_cell.length_b   1.000
_cell.length_c   1.000
_cell.angle_alpha   90.00
_cell.angle_beta   90.00
_cell.angle_gamma   90.00
#
_symmetry.space_group_name_H-M   'P 1'
#
loop_
_entity.id
_entity.type
_entity.pdbx_description
1 polymer ?
#
loop_
_entity_poly.entity_id
_entity_poly.type
_entity_poly.pdbx_seq_one_letter_code
_entity_poly.pdbx_strand_id
1 'polypeptide(L)'
;MKFLLPALLLSCFHFSSFAAVILQYHHVSDKTPASTSISPEQFKIHMQYLSDNNFNVIALSDLMNSIKKQQPITDKTVAITFDDAYLDILLNGKPILDKFNYPFTIFINPAIVERGSSNYLTWQQLKTMADQGVIIANHGMEHDSMARISEGLTEQQWLIKHTELLLEAESIIKEKTGQSWRYFAYPYGEYTPAVQEWVAQNDFIAFSQQSGAVGLATDLTSVPRFPASKPYDQISSLRDKLKSLPFNMTLRNENASTIVEYNQSKSVTFDVVVEDFLPAQLNCYISGLGRQKIEWQEGNSFTINYSAPLPIGRVRCNCTAPSISEPGRYYWYSKPWFVLKEGMQWYPL
;
A
#
# COMPACT_ATOMS: atom_id res chain seq x y z
N MET A 1 -13.89 8.41 64.55
CA MET A 1 -13.44 9.09 63.31
C MET A 1 -12.32 8.29 62.68
N LYS A 2 -12.61 7.40 61.74
CA LYS A 2 -11.65 6.92 60.72
C LYS A 2 -12.47 6.64 59.46
N PHE A 3 -12.42 7.59 58.53
CA PHE A 3 -12.99 7.43 57.19
C PHE A 3 -12.09 6.46 56.41
N LEU A 4 -12.69 5.39 55.89
CA LEU A 4 -12.11 4.56 54.84
C LEU A 4 -12.49 5.20 53.49
N LEU A 5 -11.51 5.80 52.81
CA LEU A 5 -11.64 6.14 51.40
C LEU A 5 -11.36 4.87 50.56
N PRO A 6 -12.21 4.49 49.60
CA PRO A 6 -11.81 3.52 48.60
C PRO A 6 -10.94 4.23 47.57
N ALA A 7 -9.70 3.75 47.38
CA ALA A 7 -8.87 4.14 46.26
C ALA A 7 -9.51 3.63 44.96
N LEU A 8 -10.09 4.56 44.19
CA LEU A 8 -10.53 4.30 42.83
C LEU A 8 -9.28 4.03 41.99
N LEU A 9 -9.00 2.76 41.68
CA LEU A 9 -8.10 2.38 40.60
C LEU A 9 -8.76 2.82 39.28
N LEU A 10 -8.42 4.02 38.81
CA LEU A 10 -8.63 4.37 37.41
C LEU A 10 -7.73 3.44 36.59
N SER A 11 -8.30 2.38 36.04
CA SER A 11 -7.73 1.67 34.92
C SER A 11 -7.65 2.65 33.76
N CYS A 12 -6.44 3.16 33.48
CA CYS A 12 -6.14 3.86 32.24
C CYS A 12 -6.44 2.89 31.09
N PHE A 13 -7.60 3.03 30.45
CA PHE A 13 -7.82 2.44 29.13
C PHE A 13 -6.88 3.18 28.17
N HIS A 14 -5.70 2.62 27.93
CA HIS A 14 -4.90 2.99 26.77
C HIS A 14 -5.66 2.50 25.54
N PHE A 15 -6.49 3.37 24.98
CA PHE A 15 -6.91 3.23 23.59
C PHE A 15 -5.64 3.39 22.73
N SER A 16 -4.99 2.27 22.49
CA SER A 16 -3.80 2.18 21.67
C SER A 16 -4.29 2.30 20.23
N SER A 17 -4.11 3.44 19.59
CA SER A 17 -4.52 3.58 18.19
C SER A 17 -3.65 2.67 17.30
N PHE A 18 -4.30 1.74 16.59
CA PHE A 18 -3.69 0.59 15.90
C PHE A 18 -3.40 0.86 14.42
N ALA A 19 -2.79 2.00 14.09
CA ALA A 19 -2.66 2.44 12.71
C ALA A 19 -1.24 2.88 12.34
N ALA A 20 -0.77 2.42 11.18
CA ALA A 20 0.39 2.99 10.51
C ALA A 20 0.07 3.32 9.05
N VAL A 21 0.89 4.19 8.47
CA VAL A 21 0.80 4.56 7.06
C VAL A 21 2.08 4.15 6.35
N ILE A 22 1.94 3.52 5.18
CA ILE A 22 3.08 3.18 4.33
C ILE A 22 3.04 4.12 3.12
N LEU A 23 4.07 4.94 2.96
CA LEU A 23 4.22 5.85 1.83
C LEU A 23 4.97 5.15 0.69
N GLN A 24 4.50 5.37 -0.52
CA GLN A 24 5.07 4.80 -1.74
C GLN A 24 5.52 5.93 -2.68
N TYR A 25 6.81 5.88 -3.04
CA TYR A 25 7.47 6.76 -3.99
C TYR A 25 8.12 5.92 -5.10
N HIS A 26 8.53 6.55 -6.20
CA HIS A 26 9.44 5.93 -7.18
C HIS A 26 10.63 6.86 -7.40
N HIS A 27 10.41 8.00 -8.04
CA HIS A 27 11.44 9.00 -8.31
C HIS A 27 11.39 10.17 -7.33
N VAL A 28 12.57 10.64 -6.92
CA VAL A 28 12.80 11.95 -6.30
C VAL A 28 13.53 12.83 -7.31
N SER A 29 12.79 13.36 -8.29
CA SER A 29 13.35 14.05 -9.45
C SER A 29 12.34 14.99 -10.11
N ASP A 30 12.85 16.09 -10.67
CA ASP A 30 12.09 17.03 -11.51
C ASP A 30 12.17 16.70 -13.01
N LYS A 31 12.96 15.68 -13.38
CA LYS A 31 13.31 15.39 -14.78
C LYS A 31 12.65 14.13 -15.35
N THR A 32 11.90 13.41 -14.52
CA THR A 32 11.25 12.14 -14.83
C THR A 32 9.74 12.34 -14.97
N PRO A 33 8.99 11.38 -15.55
CA PRO A 33 7.56 11.52 -15.74
C PRO A 33 6.83 11.88 -14.45
N ALA A 34 5.98 12.91 -14.50
CA ALA A 34 5.34 13.44 -13.30
C ALA A 34 4.53 12.38 -12.54
N SER A 35 3.86 11.47 -13.23
CA SER A 35 3.00 10.43 -12.64
C SER A 35 3.65 9.54 -11.58
N THR A 36 4.98 9.42 -11.58
CA THR A 36 5.76 8.61 -10.63
C THR A 36 6.85 9.43 -9.93
N SER A 37 6.80 10.75 -10.03
CA SER A 37 7.86 11.63 -9.52
C SER A 37 7.36 12.62 -8.48
N ILE A 38 8.19 12.85 -7.47
CA ILE A 38 8.12 13.99 -6.56
C ILE A 38 9.40 14.81 -6.73
N SER A 39 9.32 16.14 -6.67
CA SER A 39 10.55 16.96 -6.72
C SER A 39 11.37 16.77 -5.44
N PRO A 40 12.70 16.91 -5.48
CA PRO A 40 13.51 16.87 -4.26
C PRO A 40 13.05 17.88 -3.20
N GLU A 41 12.61 19.06 -3.60
CA GLU A 41 12.09 20.08 -2.66
C GLU A 41 10.76 19.64 -2.03
N GLN A 42 9.83 19.12 -2.82
CA GLN A 42 8.55 18.63 -2.29
C GLN A 42 8.74 17.40 -1.39
N PHE A 43 9.68 16.52 -1.74
CA PHE A 43 10.03 15.37 -0.91
C PHE A 43 10.64 15.81 0.43
N LYS A 44 11.51 16.83 0.43
CA LYS A 44 12.02 17.45 1.66
C LYS A 44 10.89 18.02 2.52
N ILE A 45 9.89 18.67 1.91
CA ILE A 45 8.69 19.16 2.63
C ILE A 45 7.94 18.00 3.29
N HIS A 46 7.78 16.86 2.61
CA HIS A 46 7.17 15.66 3.21
C HIS A 46 7.95 15.20 4.45
N MET A 47 9.27 15.06 4.34
CA MET A 47 10.10 14.57 5.45
C MET A 47 10.12 15.54 6.63
N GLN A 48 10.20 16.85 6.35
CA GLN A 48 10.12 17.88 7.37
C GLN A 48 8.77 17.85 8.08
N TYR A 49 7.67 17.68 7.34
CA TYR A 49 6.34 17.56 7.94
C TYR A 49 6.22 16.38 8.90
N LEU A 50 6.78 15.21 8.53
CA LEU A 50 6.83 14.05 9.42
C LEU A 50 7.56 14.39 10.72
N SER A 51 8.68 15.12 10.62
CA SER A 51 9.49 15.52 11.77
C SER A 51 8.73 16.52 12.65
N ASP A 52 8.23 17.62 12.07
CA ASP A 52 7.54 18.71 12.77
C ASP A 52 6.27 18.25 13.49
N ASN A 53 5.65 17.16 13.00
CA ASN A 53 4.39 16.64 13.55
C ASN A 53 4.58 15.38 14.41
N ASN A 54 5.83 15.04 14.76
CA ASN A 54 6.21 13.93 15.62
C ASN A 54 5.71 12.58 15.11
N PHE A 55 5.89 12.30 13.81
CA PHE A 55 5.66 10.97 13.26
C PHE A 55 6.81 10.03 13.62
N ASN A 56 6.48 8.79 13.95
CA ASN A 56 7.42 7.73 14.22
C ASN A 56 7.75 7.00 12.91
N VAL A 57 8.82 7.42 12.23
CA VAL A 57 9.27 6.76 10.99
C VAL A 57 10.10 5.54 11.35
N ILE A 58 9.59 4.34 11.04
CA ILE A 58 10.23 3.07 11.40
C ILE A 58 10.56 2.24 10.16
N ALA A 59 11.46 1.27 10.33
CA ALA A 59 11.75 0.33 9.26
C ALA A 59 10.49 -0.48 8.92
N LEU A 60 10.28 -0.74 7.63
CA LEU A 60 9.12 -1.53 7.18
C LEU A 60 9.08 -2.90 7.87
N SER A 61 10.25 -3.48 8.14
CA SER A 61 10.38 -4.76 8.84
C SER A 61 9.82 -4.72 10.25
N ASP A 62 10.03 -3.65 11.01
CA ASP A 62 9.51 -3.51 12.38
C ASP A 62 7.99 -3.38 12.37
N LEU A 63 7.45 -2.64 11.40
CA LEU A 63 6.00 -2.53 11.21
C LEU A 63 5.38 -3.90 10.88
N MET A 64 5.92 -4.61 9.89
CA MET A 64 5.42 -5.92 9.48
C MET A 64 5.58 -6.96 10.59
N ASN A 65 6.68 -6.92 11.35
CA ASN A 65 6.87 -7.78 12.51
C ASN A 65 5.83 -7.51 13.60
N SER A 66 5.49 -6.25 13.84
CA SER A 66 4.46 -5.87 14.81
C SER A 66 3.09 -6.42 14.40
N ILE A 67 2.71 -6.27 13.13
CA ILE A 67 1.46 -6.84 12.59
C ILE A 67 1.46 -8.37 12.71
N LYS A 68 2.51 -9.05 12.25
CA LYS A 68 2.63 -10.52 12.31
C LYS A 68 2.55 -11.06 13.74
N LYS A 69 3.16 -10.36 14.70
CA LYS A 69 3.19 -10.75 16.12
C LYS A 69 2.02 -10.19 16.93
N GLN A 70 1.07 -9.54 16.28
CA GLN A 70 -0.09 -8.90 16.91
C GLN A 70 0.32 -7.96 18.06
N GLN A 71 1.42 -7.22 17.86
CA GLN A 71 1.93 -6.25 18.83
C GLN A 71 1.38 -4.85 18.54
N PRO A 72 1.05 -4.06 19.56
CA PRO A 72 0.55 -2.71 19.37
C PRO A 72 1.47 -1.87 18.49
N ILE A 73 0.86 -1.12 17.56
CA ILE A 73 1.55 -0.14 16.72
C ILE A 73 1.47 1.21 17.44
N THR A 74 2.59 1.92 17.53
CA THR A 74 2.60 3.28 18.10
C THR A 74 1.82 4.22 17.19
N ASP A 75 1.06 5.15 17.76
CA ASP A 75 0.36 6.15 16.96
C ASP A 75 1.33 6.98 16.11
N LYS A 76 0.84 7.52 14.98
CA LYS A 76 1.64 8.25 13.98
C LYS A 76 2.84 7.46 13.44
N THR A 77 2.74 6.14 13.34
CA THR A 77 3.78 5.32 12.72
C THR A 77 3.73 5.43 11.20
N VAL A 78 4.90 5.61 10.57
CA VAL A 78 5.05 5.70 9.12
C VAL A 78 6.19 4.81 8.65
N ALA A 79 6.00 4.10 7.54
CA ALA A 79 7.09 3.47 6.79
C ALA A 79 7.23 4.11 5.41
N ILE A 80 8.46 4.27 4.94
CA ILE A 80 8.77 4.90 3.64
C ILE A 80 9.29 3.83 2.68
N THR A 81 8.68 3.76 1.50
CA THR A 81 9.01 2.78 0.47
C THR A 81 9.24 3.47 -0.88
N PHE A 82 10.19 2.92 -1.64
CA PHE A 82 10.47 3.26 -3.02
C PHE A 82 10.36 2.01 -3.89
N ASP A 83 9.82 2.14 -5.09
CA ASP A 83 9.79 1.08 -6.09
C ASP A 83 10.83 1.38 -7.19
N ASP A 84 11.17 0.36 -7.99
CA ASP A 84 11.98 0.40 -9.23
C ASP A 84 13.49 0.69 -9.14
N ALA A 85 14.06 0.92 -7.96
CA ALA A 85 15.51 1.09 -7.78
C ALA A 85 16.13 2.24 -8.61
N TYR A 86 15.42 3.34 -8.83
CA TYR A 86 15.95 4.48 -9.58
C TYR A 86 17.17 5.15 -8.91
N LEU A 87 18.14 5.58 -9.72
CA LEU A 87 19.38 6.20 -9.24
C LEU A 87 19.12 7.50 -8.46
N ASP A 88 18.07 8.26 -8.82
CA ASP A 88 17.72 9.50 -8.13
C ASP A 88 17.23 9.28 -6.68
N ILE A 89 16.84 8.06 -6.31
CA ILE A 89 16.61 7.68 -4.89
C ILE A 89 17.91 7.90 -4.10
N LEU A 90 19.06 7.45 -4.63
CA LEU A 90 20.36 7.64 -3.97
C LEU A 90 20.84 9.09 -4.07
N LEU A 91 20.69 9.74 -5.23
CA LEU A 91 21.26 11.07 -5.45
C LEU A 91 20.48 12.18 -4.75
N ASN A 92 19.15 12.08 -4.71
CA ASN A 92 18.27 13.14 -4.21
C ASN A 92 17.52 12.71 -2.95
N GLY A 93 16.97 11.49 -2.92
CA GLY A 93 16.13 10.99 -1.82
C GLY A 93 16.90 10.68 -0.53
N LYS A 94 17.93 9.81 -0.63
CA LYS A 94 18.71 9.33 0.51
C LYS A 94 19.35 10.47 1.32
N PRO A 95 20.01 11.49 0.73
CA PRO A 95 20.58 12.58 1.51
C PRO A 95 19.55 13.40 2.31
N ILE A 96 18.28 13.40 1.87
CA ILE A 96 17.19 14.03 2.62
C ILE A 96 16.79 13.11 3.77
N LEU A 97 16.56 11.81 3.52
CA LEU A 97 16.18 10.83 4.54
C LEU A 97 17.23 10.71 5.66
N ASP A 98 18.51 10.71 5.30
CA ASP A 98 19.65 10.62 6.24
C ASP A 98 19.64 11.80 7.23
N LYS A 99 19.23 13.01 6.83
CA LYS A 99 19.15 14.18 7.73
C LYS A 99 18.14 14.00 8.86
N PHE A 100 17.11 13.19 8.63
CA PHE A 100 16.08 12.88 9.62
C PHE A 100 16.30 11.51 10.29
N ASN A 101 17.35 10.77 9.90
CA ASN A 101 17.56 9.37 10.29
C ASN A 101 16.36 8.47 9.97
N TYR A 102 15.69 8.71 8.84
CA TYR A 102 14.50 7.96 8.46
C TYR A 102 14.88 6.67 7.71
N PRO A 103 14.50 5.49 8.23
CA PRO A 103 14.66 4.23 7.52
C PRO A 103 13.71 4.17 6.31
N PHE A 104 14.12 3.42 5.29
CA PHE A 104 13.31 3.22 4.10
C PHE A 104 13.58 1.87 3.45
N THR A 105 12.66 1.48 2.57
CA THR A 105 12.73 0.25 1.77
C THR A 105 12.78 0.60 0.29
N ILE A 106 13.57 -0.13 -0.49
CA ILE A 106 13.56 -0.10 -1.95
C ILE A 106 13.14 -1.48 -2.46
N PHE A 107 12.01 -1.55 -3.16
CA PHE A 107 11.61 -2.72 -3.94
C PHE A 107 12.29 -2.66 -5.30
N ILE A 108 12.96 -3.74 -5.71
CA ILE A 108 13.81 -3.76 -6.90
C ILE A 108 13.47 -4.91 -7.85
N ASN A 109 13.82 -4.72 -9.12
CA ASN A 109 13.76 -5.75 -10.14
C ASN A 109 15.17 -6.22 -10.52
N PRO A 110 15.62 -7.41 -10.09
CA PRO A 110 17.00 -7.84 -10.29
C PRO A 110 17.46 -7.80 -11.75
N ALA A 111 16.63 -8.21 -12.72
CA ALA A 111 17.00 -8.17 -14.13
C ALA A 111 17.14 -6.72 -14.66
N ILE A 112 16.34 -5.77 -14.15
CA ILE A 112 16.47 -4.35 -14.52
C ILE A 112 17.79 -3.78 -13.98
N VAL A 113 18.13 -4.09 -12.73
CA VAL A 113 19.39 -3.68 -12.09
C VAL A 113 20.59 -4.27 -12.83
N GLU A 114 20.54 -5.56 -13.18
CA GLU A 114 21.62 -6.27 -13.87
C GLU A 114 21.92 -5.70 -15.26
N ARG A 115 20.89 -5.18 -15.96
CA ARG A 115 21.07 -4.50 -17.26
C ARG A 115 21.98 -3.26 -17.17
N GLY A 116 22.21 -2.70 -15.98
CA GLY A 116 23.24 -1.69 -15.75
C GLY A 116 22.99 -0.34 -16.42
N SER A 117 21.72 0.01 -16.68
CA SER A 117 21.35 1.32 -17.22
C SER A 117 21.64 2.43 -16.20
N SER A 118 22.13 3.59 -16.69
CA SER A 118 22.52 4.73 -15.85
C SER A 118 21.37 5.36 -15.05
N ASN A 119 20.12 4.99 -15.34
CA ASN A 119 18.95 5.49 -14.62
C ASN A 119 18.63 4.69 -13.34
N TYR A 120 19.26 3.54 -13.16
CA TYR A 120 19.02 2.64 -12.03
C TYR A 120 20.23 2.54 -11.12
N LEU A 121 19.98 2.15 -9.87
CA LEU A 121 21.01 1.83 -8.90
C LEU A 121 21.79 0.60 -9.36
N THR A 122 23.10 0.59 -9.12
CA THR A 122 23.93 -0.61 -9.31
C THR A 122 23.85 -1.53 -8.10
N TRP A 123 24.18 -2.82 -8.27
CA TRP A 123 24.29 -3.75 -7.14
C TRP A 123 25.27 -3.28 -6.06
N GLN A 124 26.37 -2.63 -6.42
CA GLN A 124 27.32 -2.07 -5.46
C GLN A 124 26.67 -0.96 -4.61
N GLN A 125 25.87 -0.08 -5.23
CA GLN A 125 25.13 0.97 -4.52
C GLN A 125 24.05 0.37 -3.62
N LEU A 126 23.30 -0.62 -4.13
CA LEU A 126 22.28 -1.34 -3.37
C LEU A 126 22.89 -2.06 -2.15
N LYS A 127 23.99 -2.79 -2.33
CA LYS A 127 24.73 -3.44 -1.24
C LYS A 127 25.20 -2.43 -0.19
N THR A 128 25.75 -1.30 -0.63
CA THR A 128 26.22 -0.24 0.28
C THR A 128 25.06 0.32 1.13
N MET A 129 23.91 0.55 0.51
CA MET A 129 22.71 1.00 1.24
C MET A 129 22.15 -0.10 2.16
N ALA A 130 22.17 -1.36 1.72
CA ALA A 130 21.76 -2.50 2.53
C ALA A 130 22.61 -2.64 3.80
N ASP A 131 23.93 -2.45 3.69
CA ASP A 131 24.86 -2.45 4.83
C ASP A 131 24.63 -1.27 5.80
N GLN A 132 23.98 -0.20 5.32
CA GLN A 132 23.56 0.95 6.12
C GLN A 132 22.16 0.79 6.71
N GLY A 133 21.53 -0.37 6.54
CA GLY A 133 20.21 -0.68 7.10
C GLY A 133 19.03 -0.35 6.19
N VAL A 134 19.26 0.08 4.94
CA VAL A 134 18.17 0.19 3.94
C VAL A 134 17.69 -1.20 3.59
N ILE A 135 16.37 -1.40 3.56
CA ILE A 135 15.77 -2.68 3.18
C ILE A 135 15.73 -2.76 1.65
N ILE A 136 16.33 -3.78 1.06
CA ILE A 136 16.21 -4.11 -0.36
C ILE A 136 15.25 -5.30 -0.48
N ALA A 137 14.15 -5.12 -1.22
CA ALA A 137 13.04 -6.07 -1.30
C ALA A 137 12.64 -6.35 -2.75
N ASN A 138 11.77 -7.33 -2.95
CA ASN A 138 11.48 -7.92 -4.25
C ASN A 138 10.35 -7.16 -4.97
N HIS A 139 10.59 -6.72 -6.20
CA HIS A 139 9.57 -6.13 -7.08
C HIS A 139 9.26 -7.02 -8.30
N GLY A 140 9.64 -8.30 -8.25
CA GLY A 140 9.60 -9.24 -9.36
C GLY A 140 10.87 -9.19 -10.20
N MET A 141 11.05 -10.14 -11.12
CA MET A 141 12.28 -10.23 -11.91
C MET A 141 12.42 -9.09 -12.93
N GLU A 142 11.38 -8.89 -13.76
CA GLU A 142 11.41 -7.97 -14.92
C GLU A 142 10.33 -6.87 -14.89
N HIS A 143 9.63 -6.71 -13.76
CA HIS A 143 8.48 -5.80 -13.59
C HIS A 143 7.21 -6.26 -14.34
N ASP A 144 7.01 -7.58 -14.47
CA ASP A 144 5.80 -8.18 -15.06
C ASP A 144 4.55 -7.92 -14.22
N SER A 145 3.41 -7.61 -14.86
CA SER A 145 2.13 -7.54 -14.16
C SER A 145 1.62 -8.94 -13.82
N MET A 146 1.39 -9.20 -12.53
CA MET A 146 0.85 -10.49 -12.08
C MET A 146 -0.59 -10.76 -12.55
N ALA A 147 -1.35 -9.71 -12.87
CA ALA A 147 -2.74 -9.83 -13.30
C ALA A 147 -2.87 -10.09 -14.82
N ARG A 148 -1.85 -9.76 -15.61
CA ARG A 148 -1.89 -9.78 -17.08
C ARG A 148 -1.24 -11.06 -17.61
N ILE A 149 -2.02 -12.15 -17.62
CA ILE A 149 -1.57 -13.44 -18.12
C ILE A 149 -1.20 -13.32 -19.61
N SER A 150 0.02 -13.75 -19.95
CA SER A 150 0.49 -13.74 -21.35
C SER A 150 -0.33 -14.69 -22.24
N GLU A 151 -0.46 -14.33 -23.51
CA GLU A 151 -1.21 -15.10 -24.49
C GLU A 151 -0.73 -16.56 -24.56
N GLY A 152 -1.69 -17.50 -24.61
CA GLY A 152 -1.42 -18.93 -24.69
C GLY A 152 -1.10 -19.62 -23.35
N LEU A 153 -1.05 -18.89 -22.24
CA LEU A 153 -0.87 -19.47 -20.91
C LEU A 153 -2.18 -19.56 -20.13
N THR A 154 -2.35 -20.63 -19.38
CA THR A 154 -3.37 -20.70 -18.32
C THR A 154 -2.90 -19.93 -17.08
N GLU A 155 -3.82 -19.54 -16.20
CA GLU A 155 -3.48 -18.92 -14.91
C GLU A 155 -2.52 -19.80 -14.09
N GLN A 156 -2.73 -21.12 -14.09
CA GLN A 156 -1.84 -22.05 -13.39
C GLN A 156 -0.41 -22.04 -13.98
N GLN A 157 -0.27 -22.08 -15.30
CA GLN A 157 1.06 -22.03 -15.95
C GLN A 157 1.75 -20.68 -15.69
N TRP A 158 0.97 -19.60 -15.71
CA TRP A 158 1.45 -18.26 -15.38
C TRP A 158 2.01 -18.19 -13.96
N LEU A 159 1.26 -18.68 -12.98
CA LEU A 159 1.67 -18.67 -11.57
C LEU A 159 2.85 -19.60 -11.29
N ILE A 160 2.95 -20.77 -11.94
CA ILE A 160 4.12 -21.66 -11.84
C ILE A 160 5.38 -20.94 -12.32
N LYS A 161 5.32 -20.32 -13.52
CA LYS A 161 6.45 -19.53 -14.05
C LYS A 161 6.84 -18.40 -13.10
N HIS A 162 5.86 -17.70 -12.53
CA HIS A 162 6.14 -16.59 -11.63
C HIS A 162 6.64 -17.04 -10.27
N THR A 163 6.31 -18.24 -9.80
CA THR A 163 6.95 -18.83 -8.61
C THR A 163 8.47 -18.95 -8.83
N GLU A 164 8.89 -19.49 -9.97
CA GLU A 164 10.31 -19.60 -10.31
C GLU A 164 10.98 -18.22 -10.34
N LEU A 165 10.39 -17.25 -11.05
CA LEU A 165 10.92 -15.89 -11.16
C LEU A 165 10.95 -15.14 -9.83
N LEU A 166 9.93 -15.29 -8.98
CA LEU A 166 9.85 -14.66 -7.66
C LEU A 166 10.98 -15.16 -6.75
N LEU A 167 11.16 -16.49 -6.70
CA LEU A 167 12.16 -17.13 -5.85
C LEU A 167 13.58 -16.89 -6.37
N GLU A 168 13.78 -16.87 -7.69
CA GLU A 168 15.04 -16.49 -8.31
C GLU A 168 15.39 -15.03 -7.98
N ALA A 169 14.44 -14.11 -8.13
CA ALA A 169 14.64 -12.71 -7.80
C ALA A 169 15.01 -12.52 -6.31
N GLU A 170 14.32 -13.21 -5.40
CA GLU A 170 14.64 -13.19 -3.96
C GLU A 170 16.03 -13.76 -3.68
N SER A 171 16.43 -14.83 -4.38
CA SER A 171 17.76 -15.45 -4.26
C SER A 171 18.86 -14.49 -4.72
N ILE A 172 18.68 -13.78 -5.84
CA ILE A 172 19.62 -12.78 -6.32
C ILE A 172 19.74 -11.64 -5.31
N ILE A 173 18.62 -11.12 -4.79
CA ILE A 173 18.65 -10.07 -3.75
C ILE A 173 19.45 -10.55 -2.54
N LYS A 174 19.24 -11.78 -2.08
CA LYS A 174 19.99 -12.38 -0.97
C LYS A 174 21.48 -12.50 -1.25
N GLU A 175 21.85 -12.99 -2.43
CA GLU A 175 23.26 -13.11 -2.83
C GLU A 175 23.95 -11.74 -2.88
N LYS A 176 23.30 -10.76 -3.53
CA LYS A 176 23.91 -9.45 -3.82
C LYS A 176 23.90 -8.50 -2.64
N THR A 177 22.91 -8.62 -1.73
CA THR A 177 22.71 -7.67 -0.62
C THR A 177 22.89 -8.29 0.77
N GLY A 178 22.83 -9.62 0.89
CA GLY A 178 22.79 -10.33 2.16
C GLY A 178 21.40 -10.34 2.83
N GLN A 179 20.38 -9.76 2.20
CA GLN A 179 19.03 -9.62 2.75
C GLN A 179 18.03 -10.54 2.05
N SER A 180 17.10 -11.12 2.81
CA SER A 180 15.92 -11.79 2.26
C SER A 180 14.77 -11.56 3.21
N TRP A 181 13.92 -10.59 2.87
CA TRP A 181 12.78 -10.18 3.69
C TRP A 181 11.50 -10.92 3.32
N ARG A 182 11.47 -11.55 2.13
CA ARG A 182 10.25 -12.11 1.54
C ARG A 182 9.12 -11.08 1.47
N TYR A 183 9.49 -9.87 1.06
CA TYR A 183 8.57 -8.75 0.81
C TYR A 183 8.46 -8.56 -0.70
N PHE A 184 7.24 -8.55 -1.22
CA PHE A 184 6.96 -8.44 -2.65
C PHE A 184 6.07 -7.24 -2.94
N ALA A 185 6.55 -6.23 -3.65
CA ALA A 185 5.67 -5.20 -4.19
C ALA A 185 5.12 -5.66 -5.54
N TYR A 186 3.80 -5.63 -5.74
CA TYR A 186 3.21 -5.96 -7.04
C TYR A 186 3.56 -4.87 -8.07
N PRO A 187 4.17 -5.22 -9.21
CA PRO A 187 4.32 -4.28 -10.32
C PRO A 187 2.97 -3.67 -10.70
N TYR A 188 2.95 -2.36 -10.92
CA TYR A 188 1.74 -1.57 -11.20
C TYR A 188 0.66 -1.59 -10.09
N GLY A 189 0.92 -2.23 -8.95
CA GLY A 189 -0.08 -2.50 -7.90
C GLY A 189 -1.21 -3.44 -8.35
N GLU A 190 -1.01 -4.20 -9.43
CA GLU A 190 -2.03 -5.08 -10.02
C GLU A 190 -1.97 -6.49 -9.40
N TYR A 191 -3.10 -6.95 -8.86
CA TYR A 191 -3.25 -8.28 -8.27
C TYR A 191 -4.67 -8.82 -8.44
N THR A 192 -4.85 -10.14 -8.31
CA THR A 192 -6.15 -10.82 -8.29
C THR A 192 -6.27 -11.66 -7.01
N PRO A 193 -7.47 -12.13 -6.63
CA PRO A 193 -7.61 -13.07 -5.50
C PRO A 193 -6.74 -14.33 -5.66
N ALA A 194 -6.59 -14.86 -6.88
CA ALA A 194 -5.71 -15.99 -7.15
C ALA A 194 -4.22 -15.64 -6.93
N VAL A 195 -3.80 -14.43 -7.32
CA VAL A 195 -2.44 -13.92 -7.06
C VAL A 195 -2.19 -13.70 -5.57
N GLN A 196 -3.19 -13.23 -4.81
CA GLN A 196 -3.07 -13.09 -3.35
C GLN A 196 -2.85 -14.45 -2.67
N GLU A 197 -3.62 -15.46 -3.05
CA GLU A 197 -3.44 -16.84 -2.59
C GLU A 197 -2.06 -17.38 -2.98
N TRP A 198 -1.63 -17.15 -4.23
CA TRP A 198 -0.29 -17.54 -4.70
C TRP A 198 0.83 -16.90 -3.89
N VAL A 199 0.75 -15.61 -3.55
CA VAL A 199 1.75 -14.94 -2.69
C VAL A 199 1.79 -15.59 -1.31
N ALA A 200 0.62 -15.89 -0.72
CA ALA A 200 0.54 -16.53 0.59
C ALA A 200 1.19 -17.92 0.58
N GLN A 201 0.90 -18.73 -0.44
CA GLN A 201 1.49 -20.05 -0.63
C GLN A 201 3.01 -20.03 -0.82
N ASN A 202 3.55 -18.89 -1.27
CA ASN A 202 4.99 -18.68 -1.41
C ASN A 202 5.61 -18.04 -0.16
N ASP A 203 4.90 -17.86 0.96
CA ASP A 203 5.43 -17.25 2.19
C ASP A 203 5.98 -15.83 1.99
N PHE A 204 5.31 -14.99 1.20
CA PHE A 204 5.64 -13.57 1.05
C PHE A 204 4.58 -12.67 1.71
N ILE A 205 5.03 -11.51 2.21
CA ILE A 205 4.14 -10.37 2.45
C ILE A 205 4.15 -9.53 1.18
N ALA A 206 2.97 -9.18 0.66
CA ALA A 206 2.88 -8.40 -0.56
C ALA A 206 2.23 -7.03 -0.39
N PHE A 207 2.78 -6.07 -1.13
CA PHE A 207 2.46 -4.66 -1.07
C PHE A 207 1.90 -4.19 -2.40
N SER A 208 0.78 -3.50 -2.34
CA SER A 208 0.08 -2.99 -3.52
C SER A 208 0.00 -1.47 -3.47
N GLN A 209 -0.74 -0.85 -4.41
CA GLN A 209 -0.78 0.61 -4.57
C GLN A 209 -2.18 1.22 -4.30
N GLN A 210 -3.08 0.47 -3.65
CA GLN A 210 -4.34 1.02 -3.16
C GLN A 210 -4.15 1.78 -1.84
N SER A 211 -4.86 2.90 -1.71
CA SER A 211 -4.78 3.81 -0.58
C SER A 211 -5.40 3.20 0.68
N GLY A 212 -4.69 3.24 1.80
CA GLY A 212 -5.23 2.80 3.09
C GLY A 212 -4.16 2.77 4.18
N ALA A 213 -4.58 2.97 5.42
CA ALA A 213 -3.74 2.69 6.59
C ALA A 213 -3.70 1.18 6.86
N VAL A 214 -2.65 0.76 7.55
CA VAL A 214 -2.47 -0.62 7.99
C VAL A 214 -2.67 -0.71 9.51
N GLY A 215 -3.12 -1.88 9.96
CA GLY A 215 -3.28 -2.22 11.36
C GLY A 215 -3.10 -3.72 11.58
N LEU A 216 -3.43 -4.21 12.78
CA LEU A 216 -3.16 -5.61 13.16
C LEU A 216 -3.94 -6.65 12.35
N ALA A 217 -5.08 -6.24 11.77
CA ALA A 217 -5.93 -7.09 10.93
C ALA A 217 -5.72 -6.85 9.42
N THR A 218 -4.66 -6.15 9.03
CA THR A 218 -4.33 -5.96 7.62
C THR A 218 -4.02 -7.30 6.95
N ASP A 219 -4.65 -7.54 5.80
CA ASP A 219 -4.31 -8.65 4.91
C ASP A 219 -2.90 -8.48 4.36
N LEU A 220 -2.01 -9.40 4.73
CA LEU A 220 -0.59 -9.37 4.35
C LEU A 220 -0.34 -9.76 2.90
N THR A 221 -1.35 -10.21 2.16
CA THR A 221 -1.25 -10.51 0.72
C THR A 221 -1.52 -9.28 -0.16
N SER A 222 -2.00 -8.18 0.41
CA SER A 222 -2.33 -6.96 -0.33
C SER A 222 -2.16 -5.69 0.52
N VAL A 223 -1.04 -5.58 1.24
CA VAL A 223 -0.75 -4.47 2.16
C VAL A 223 -0.86 -3.12 1.42
N PRO A 224 -1.81 -2.25 1.81
CA PRO A 224 -2.02 -0.98 1.13
C PRO A 224 -0.86 -0.01 1.36
N ARG A 225 -0.59 0.81 0.36
CA ARG A 225 0.38 1.92 0.43
C ARG A 225 -0.24 3.15 -0.19
N PHE A 226 0.09 4.33 0.34
CA PHE A 226 -0.32 5.58 -0.25
C PHE A 226 0.72 6.08 -1.26
N PRO A 227 0.39 6.18 -2.56
CA PRO A 227 1.22 6.92 -3.50
C PRO A 227 1.35 8.37 -3.04
N ALA A 228 2.57 8.86 -2.98
CA ALA A 228 2.93 10.21 -2.52
C ALA A 228 3.73 11.02 -3.56
N SER A 229 3.76 10.54 -4.81
CA SER A 229 4.25 11.26 -5.99
C SER A 229 3.12 12.01 -6.69
N LYS A 230 3.42 12.91 -7.66
CA LYS A 230 2.37 13.67 -8.36
C LYS A 230 1.34 12.75 -9.02
N PRO A 231 0.05 13.14 -9.02
CA PRO A 231 -0.50 14.40 -8.53
C PRO A 231 -0.78 14.41 -7.01
N TYR A 232 -0.30 13.41 -6.28
CA TYR A 232 -0.62 13.17 -4.87
C TYR A 232 0.45 13.67 -3.88
N ASP A 233 1.38 14.51 -4.36
CA ASP A 233 2.54 15.04 -3.63
C ASP A 233 2.21 16.30 -2.81
N GLN A 234 0.96 16.74 -2.80
CA GLN A 234 0.56 17.95 -2.06
C GLN A 234 0.45 17.67 -0.57
N ILE A 235 1.01 18.55 0.26
CA ILE A 235 1.05 18.37 1.72
C ILE A 235 -0.33 18.29 2.37
N SER A 236 -1.31 19.00 1.81
CA SER A 236 -2.71 18.96 2.26
C SER A 236 -3.29 17.55 2.12
N SER A 237 -3.06 16.90 0.97
CA SER A 237 -3.49 15.53 0.73
C SER A 237 -2.70 14.53 1.59
N LEU A 238 -1.37 14.71 1.70
CA LEU A 238 -0.53 13.84 2.51
C LEU A 238 -0.96 13.84 3.98
N ARG A 239 -1.25 15.01 4.56
CA ARG A 239 -1.73 15.13 5.94
C ARG A 239 -2.96 14.26 6.20
N ASP A 240 -3.93 14.31 5.31
CA ASP A 240 -5.19 13.58 5.51
C ASP A 240 -4.95 12.06 5.41
N LYS A 241 -4.05 11.62 4.52
CA LYS A 241 -3.60 10.22 4.44
C LYS A 241 -2.85 9.77 5.69
N LEU A 242 -1.95 10.60 6.21
CA LEU A 242 -1.14 10.30 7.41
C LEU A 242 -1.98 10.16 8.69
N LYS A 243 -3.20 10.72 8.70
CA LYS A 243 -4.16 10.60 9.81
C LYS A 243 -5.14 9.44 9.64
N SER A 244 -5.00 8.64 8.59
CA SER A 244 -5.94 7.56 8.33
C SER A 244 -5.86 6.45 9.37
N LEU A 245 -6.98 5.75 9.53
CA LEU A 245 -7.16 4.54 10.31
C LEU A 245 -7.49 3.38 9.36
N PRO A 246 -7.04 2.14 9.66
CA PRO A 246 -7.36 0.99 8.84
C PRO A 246 -8.86 0.72 8.86
N PHE A 247 -9.50 0.73 7.70
CA PHE A 247 -10.93 0.48 7.59
C PHE A 247 -11.18 -0.93 7.08
N ASN A 248 -11.28 -1.88 8.01
CA ASN A 248 -11.43 -3.29 7.66
C ASN A 248 -12.81 -3.53 7.06
N MET A 249 -12.82 -3.91 5.78
CA MET A 249 -13.99 -4.32 5.03
C MET A 249 -13.69 -5.64 4.33
N THR A 250 -14.69 -6.51 4.26
CA THR A 250 -14.61 -7.76 3.49
C THR A 250 -15.51 -7.69 2.26
N LEU A 251 -15.05 -8.30 1.18
CA LEU A 251 -15.79 -8.49 -0.07
C LEU A 251 -15.86 -10.00 -0.33
N ARG A 252 -17.03 -10.49 -0.76
CA ARG A 252 -17.25 -11.92 -1.02
C ARG A 252 -17.54 -12.16 -2.50
N ASN A 253 -17.17 -13.36 -2.97
CA ASN A 253 -17.47 -13.86 -4.31
C ASN A 253 -17.01 -12.88 -5.40
N GLU A 254 -17.86 -12.59 -6.39
CA GLU A 254 -17.59 -11.67 -7.49
C GLU A 254 -17.17 -10.26 -7.02
N ASN A 255 -17.61 -9.83 -5.83
CA ASN A 255 -17.21 -8.52 -5.28
C ASN A 255 -15.74 -8.50 -4.88
N ALA A 256 -15.10 -9.64 -4.60
CA ALA A 256 -13.68 -9.70 -4.30
C ALA A 256 -12.82 -9.54 -5.56
N SER A 257 -13.38 -9.79 -6.76
CA SER A 257 -12.64 -9.66 -8.01
C SER A 257 -12.08 -8.25 -8.18
N THR A 258 -10.85 -8.20 -8.69
CA THR A 258 -10.18 -6.98 -9.12
C THR A 258 -10.26 -6.81 -10.64
N ILE A 259 -10.41 -7.91 -11.40
CA ILE A 259 -10.60 -7.86 -12.85
C ILE A 259 -12.09 -7.80 -13.16
N VAL A 260 -12.49 -6.81 -13.97
CA VAL A 260 -13.88 -6.60 -14.35
C VAL A 260 -13.92 -6.26 -15.84
N GLU A 261 -14.81 -6.89 -16.60
CA GLU A 261 -15.06 -6.48 -17.98
C GLU A 261 -15.92 -5.20 -18.01
N TYR A 262 -15.62 -4.30 -18.94
CA TYR A 262 -16.39 -3.09 -19.15
C TYR A 262 -17.90 -3.37 -19.17
N ASN A 263 -18.63 -2.56 -18.41
CA ASN A 263 -20.08 -2.60 -18.32
C ASN A 263 -20.71 -3.88 -17.70
N GLN A 264 -19.92 -4.85 -17.24
CA GLN A 264 -20.44 -6.08 -16.63
C GLN A 264 -20.71 -6.00 -15.12
N SER A 265 -19.94 -5.21 -14.36
CA SER A 265 -20.23 -4.94 -12.94
C SER A 265 -21.10 -3.68 -12.82
N LYS A 266 -22.20 -3.77 -12.06
CA LYS A 266 -23.16 -2.67 -11.84
C LYS A 266 -23.22 -2.20 -10.40
N SER A 267 -22.74 -3.03 -9.47
CA SER A 267 -22.72 -2.74 -8.06
C SER A 267 -21.59 -3.47 -7.37
N VAL A 268 -21.34 -3.07 -6.13
CA VAL A 268 -20.45 -3.75 -5.20
C VAL A 268 -21.04 -3.68 -3.79
N THR A 269 -20.93 -4.76 -3.05
CA THR A 269 -21.35 -4.84 -1.64
C THR A 269 -20.14 -5.04 -0.74
N PHE A 270 -20.03 -4.20 0.30
CA PHE A 270 -18.99 -4.30 1.32
C PHE A 270 -19.61 -4.72 2.64
N ASP A 271 -18.99 -5.70 3.30
CA ASP A 271 -19.26 -6.01 4.70
C ASP A 271 -18.27 -5.23 5.56
N VAL A 272 -18.78 -4.40 6.47
CA VAL A 272 -17.97 -3.55 7.36
C VAL A 272 -17.73 -4.26 8.69
N VAL A 273 -16.48 -4.25 9.15
CA VAL A 273 -16.11 -4.86 10.44
C VAL A 273 -15.95 -3.80 11.54
N VAL A 274 -15.68 -2.55 11.15
CA VAL A 274 -15.52 -1.43 12.09
C VAL A 274 -16.88 -0.91 12.55
N GLU A 275 -17.01 -0.56 13.83
CA GLU A 275 -18.23 0.04 14.40
C GLU A 275 -18.03 1.51 14.85
N ASP A 276 -16.80 1.99 14.93
CA ASP A 276 -16.43 3.32 15.44
C ASP A 276 -16.65 4.47 14.43
N PHE A 277 -17.76 4.47 13.70
CA PHE A 277 -18.15 5.57 12.82
C PHE A 277 -19.67 5.64 12.69
N LEU A 278 -20.18 6.81 12.29
CA LEU A 278 -21.60 6.96 11.99
C LEU A 278 -21.87 6.54 10.53
N PRO A 279 -22.77 5.57 10.25
CA PRO A 279 -23.09 5.12 8.90
C PRO A 279 -23.46 6.25 7.91
N ALA A 280 -24.11 7.30 8.41
CA ALA A 280 -24.48 8.49 7.63
C ALA A 280 -23.29 9.35 7.18
N GLN A 281 -22.11 9.17 7.78
CA GLN A 281 -20.87 9.89 7.45
C GLN A 281 -19.92 9.07 6.57
N LEU A 282 -20.28 7.81 6.24
CA LEU A 282 -19.55 7.03 5.26
C LEU A 282 -19.67 7.65 3.88
N ASN A 283 -18.53 7.84 3.21
CA ASN A 283 -18.47 8.35 1.85
C ASN A 283 -17.60 7.45 1.00
N CYS A 284 -18.11 7.05 -0.16
CA CYS A 284 -17.35 6.28 -1.14
C CYS A 284 -17.24 7.03 -2.46
N TYR A 285 -16.04 7.06 -3.03
CA TYR A 285 -15.71 7.75 -4.27
C TYR A 285 -15.10 6.77 -5.26
N ILE A 286 -15.68 6.69 -6.46
CA ILE A 286 -15.17 5.84 -7.54
C ILE A 286 -14.43 6.68 -8.57
N SER A 287 -13.25 6.25 -9.00
CA SER A 287 -12.46 6.92 -10.04
C SER A 287 -13.30 7.15 -11.31
N GLY A 288 -13.37 8.39 -11.78
CA GLY A 288 -14.18 8.79 -12.94
C GLY A 288 -15.68 9.00 -12.67
N LEU A 289 -16.22 8.49 -11.56
CA LEU A 289 -17.65 8.59 -11.21
C LEU A 289 -17.89 9.55 -10.03
N GLY A 290 -16.87 9.88 -9.25
CA GLY A 290 -16.98 10.75 -8.09
C GLY A 290 -17.71 10.08 -6.92
N ARG A 291 -18.32 10.89 -6.04
CA ARG A 291 -19.04 10.40 -4.85
C ARG A 291 -20.24 9.55 -5.26
N GLN A 292 -20.37 8.39 -4.66
CA GLN A 292 -21.45 7.45 -4.93
C GLN A 292 -22.52 7.45 -3.84
N LYS A 293 -23.74 7.07 -4.20
CA LYS A 293 -24.82 6.81 -3.25
C LYS A 293 -24.57 5.46 -2.57
N ILE A 294 -24.79 5.42 -1.26
CA ILE A 294 -24.62 4.23 -0.42
C ILE A 294 -26.00 3.76 0.05
N GLU A 295 -26.25 2.46 -0.09
CA GLU A 295 -27.49 1.82 0.33
C GLU A 295 -27.14 0.77 1.40
N TRP A 296 -27.39 1.13 2.66
CA TRP A 296 -27.19 0.23 3.81
C TRP A 296 -28.23 -0.89 3.78
N GLN A 297 -27.77 -2.10 4.06
CA GLN A 297 -28.61 -3.28 4.18
C GLN A 297 -28.75 -3.71 5.65
N GLU A 298 -29.52 -4.77 5.91
CA GLU A 298 -29.49 -5.44 7.22
C GLU A 298 -28.15 -6.14 7.43
N GLY A 299 -27.61 -6.06 8.66
CA GLY A 299 -26.20 -6.38 8.92
C GLY A 299 -25.29 -5.20 8.61
N ASN A 300 -24.04 -5.22 9.06
CA ASN A 300 -23.11 -4.09 8.91
C ASN A 300 -22.57 -3.98 7.46
N SER A 301 -23.44 -4.06 6.45
CA SER A 301 -23.08 -4.09 5.04
C SER A 301 -23.78 -2.98 4.24
N PHE A 302 -23.14 -2.56 3.17
CA PHE A 302 -23.71 -1.57 2.27
C PHE A 302 -23.39 -1.88 0.81
N THR A 303 -24.29 -1.48 -0.08
CA THR A 303 -24.10 -1.58 -1.53
C THR A 303 -23.93 -0.21 -2.14
N ILE A 304 -23.04 -0.16 -3.13
CA ILE A 304 -22.95 0.95 -4.08
C ILE A 304 -23.49 0.44 -5.41
N ASN A 305 -24.60 1.00 -5.87
CA ASN A 305 -25.03 0.90 -7.26
C ASN A 305 -24.31 2.00 -8.05
N TYR A 306 -23.49 1.63 -9.03
CA TYR A 306 -22.65 2.60 -9.74
C TYR A 306 -23.49 3.62 -10.49
N SER A 307 -23.13 4.90 -10.39
CA SER A 307 -23.85 5.98 -11.08
C SER A 307 -23.70 5.95 -12.61
N ALA A 308 -22.68 5.25 -13.12
CA ALA A 308 -22.39 5.03 -14.53
C ALA A 308 -21.54 3.74 -14.68
N PRO A 309 -21.30 3.22 -15.90
CA PRO A 309 -20.31 2.16 -16.10
C PRO A 309 -18.93 2.58 -15.58
N LEU A 310 -18.20 1.65 -14.95
CA LEU A 310 -16.82 1.89 -14.54
C LEU A 310 -15.97 2.21 -15.77
N PRO A 311 -15.11 3.24 -15.75
CA PRO A 311 -14.26 3.56 -16.88
C PRO A 311 -13.21 2.46 -17.08
N ILE A 312 -12.85 2.20 -18.34
CA ILE A 312 -11.77 1.27 -18.71
C ILE A 312 -10.46 1.78 -18.11
N GLY A 313 -9.67 0.89 -17.51
CA GLY A 313 -8.41 1.24 -16.86
C GLY A 313 -8.32 0.82 -15.40
N ARG A 314 -7.41 1.46 -14.66
CA ARG A 314 -7.28 1.29 -13.21
C ARG A 314 -8.30 2.19 -12.50
N VAL A 315 -9.28 1.56 -11.86
CA VAL A 315 -10.35 2.22 -11.11
C VAL A 315 -10.20 1.89 -9.65
N ARG A 316 -10.56 2.82 -8.76
CA ARG A 316 -10.59 2.55 -7.31
C ARG A 316 -11.88 3.08 -6.71
N CYS A 317 -12.44 2.34 -5.75
CA CYS A 317 -13.41 2.88 -4.80
C CYS A 317 -12.69 3.18 -3.50
N ASN A 318 -12.62 4.46 -3.12
CA ASN A 318 -12.13 4.87 -1.81
C ASN A 318 -13.33 5.13 -0.91
N CYS A 319 -13.44 4.40 0.20
CA CYS A 319 -14.45 4.61 1.22
C CYS A 319 -13.80 5.19 2.48
N THR A 320 -14.35 6.29 2.98
CA THR A 320 -13.84 6.99 4.16
C THR A 320 -14.96 7.33 5.14
N ALA A 321 -14.68 7.21 6.43
CA ALA A 321 -15.59 7.64 7.50
C ALA A 321 -14.82 8.28 8.66
N PRO A 322 -15.29 9.39 9.25
CA PRO A 322 -14.69 9.95 10.45
C PRO A 322 -14.79 8.96 11.63
N SER A 323 -13.74 8.86 12.44
CA SER A 323 -13.78 8.08 13.68
C SER A 323 -14.57 8.84 14.76
N ILE A 324 -15.38 8.11 15.53
CA ILE A 324 -16.07 8.66 16.71
C ILE A 324 -15.08 8.79 17.88
N SER A 325 -14.24 7.76 18.09
CA SER A 325 -13.29 7.70 19.21
C SER A 325 -12.00 8.52 19.02
N GLU A 326 -11.60 8.81 17.77
CA GLU A 326 -10.38 9.55 17.43
C GLU A 326 -10.66 10.81 16.57
N PRO A 327 -11.08 11.93 17.20
CA PRO A 327 -11.45 13.15 16.48
C PRO A 327 -10.35 13.67 15.54
N GLY A 328 -10.74 13.97 14.30
CA GLY A 328 -9.83 14.47 13.26
C GLY A 328 -9.09 13.39 12.49
N ARG A 329 -9.41 12.11 12.74
CA ARG A 329 -8.96 10.96 11.95
C ARG A 329 -10.11 10.32 11.20
N TYR A 330 -9.75 9.56 10.17
CA TYR A 330 -10.69 8.95 9.26
C TYR A 330 -10.29 7.52 8.95
N TYR A 331 -11.23 6.59 9.06
CA TYR A 331 -11.12 5.27 8.48
C TYR A 331 -10.98 5.39 6.96
N TRP A 332 -10.03 4.67 6.36
CA TRP A 332 -9.79 4.66 4.92
C TRP A 332 -9.70 3.22 4.38
N TYR A 333 -10.58 2.89 3.43
CA TYR A 333 -10.52 1.67 2.64
C TYR A 333 -10.41 2.01 1.16
N SER A 334 -9.65 1.24 0.39
CA SER A 334 -9.63 1.34 -1.07
C SER A 334 -9.74 -0.04 -1.70
N LYS A 335 -10.73 -0.21 -2.58
CA LYS A 335 -10.82 -1.38 -3.47
C LYS A 335 -10.33 -1.01 -4.87
N PRO A 336 -9.28 -1.65 -5.41
CA PRO A 336 -8.92 -1.50 -6.81
C PRO A 336 -9.76 -2.38 -7.73
N TRP A 337 -9.98 -1.90 -8.95
CA TRP A 337 -10.42 -2.67 -10.10
C TRP A 337 -9.54 -2.35 -11.31
N PHE A 338 -9.36 -3.35 -12.14
CA PHE A 338 -8.75 -3.29 -13.46
C PHE A 338 -9.88 -3.58 -14.43
N VAL A 339 -10.42 -2.53 -15.03
CA VAL A 339 -11.59 -2.59 -15.91
C VAL A 339 -11.09 -2.78 -17.33
N LEU A 340 -11.33 -3.97 -17.89
CA LEU A 340 -10.90 -4.37 -19.21
C LEU A 340 -11.89 -3.86 -20.26
N LYS A 341 -11.46 -3.80 -21.52
CA LYS A 341 -12.36 -3.57 -22.65
C LYS A 341 -13.25 -4.79 -22.87
N GLU A 342 -14.27 -4.64 -23.71
CA GLU A 342 -15.10 -5.76 -24.18
C GLU A 342 -14.24 -6.89 -24.79
N GLY A 343 -14.66 -8.14 -24.57
CA GLY A 343 -13.90 -9.33 -24.95
C GLY A 343 -12.71 -9.62 -24.03
N MET A 344 -12.74 -9.16 -22.77
CA MET A 344 -11.65 -9.33 -21.79
C MET A 344 -10.28 -8.83 -22.31
N GLN A 345 -10.28 -7.75 -23.08
CA GLN A 345 -9.04 -7.18 -23.63
C GLN A 345 -8.41 -6.14 -22.69
N TRP A 346 -7.12 -6.30 -22.42
CA TRP A 346 -6.36 -5.36 -21.62
C TRP A 346 -6.19 -4.00 -22.33
N TYR A 347 -6.28 -2.92 -21.55
CA TYR A 347 -5.81 -1.60 -21.97
C TYR A 347 -4.26 -1.54 -21.93
N PRO A 348 -3.61 -0.67 -22.71
CA PRO A 348 -2.15 -0.50 -22.65
C PRO A 348 -1.65 -0.16 -21.24
N LEU A 349 -0.45 -0.62 -20.91
CA LEU A 349 0.18 -0.36 -19.61
C LEU A 349 0.63 1.09 -19.43
#